data_AF-A0A363SW04-F1
#
_entry.id   AF-A0A363SW04-F1
#
_cell.length_a   1.000
_cell.length_b   1.000
_cell.length_c   1.000
_cell.angle_alpha   90.00
_cell.angle_beta   90.00
_cell.angle_gamma   90.00
#
_symmetry.space_group_name_H-M   'P 1'
#
loop_
_entity.id
_entity.type
_entity.pdbx_description
1 polymer ?
#
loop_
_entity_poly.entity_id
_entity_poly.type
_entity_poly.pdbx_seq_one_letter_code
_entity_poly.pdbx_strand_id
1 'polypeptide(L)'
;MAHRLSNESRRLRTLITGHVVPEPERCIQCGICSFNCPIGIDVRLHAWLGEDIEDPACLTCGECIEHCPRAVLRFEVTDLFVGAKG
;
A
#
# COMPACT_ATOMS: atom_id res chain seq x y z
N MET A 1 22.80 -7.54 22.73
CA MET A 1 21.54 -8.23 22.42
C MET A 1 20.34 -7.28 22.30
N ALA A 2 20.29 -6.15 23.02
CA ALA A 2 19.22 -5.14 22.90
C ALA A 2 19.11 -4.43 21.54
N HIS A 3 20.23 -4.21 20.84
CA HIS A 3 20.24 -3.53 19.53
C HIS A 3 19.47 -4.30 18.44
N ARG A 4 19.47 -5.65 18.51
CA ARG A 4 18.81 -6.52 17.52
C ARG A 4 17.28 -6.46 17.68
N LEU A 5 16.79 -6.37 18.92
CA LEU A 5 15.36 -6.18 19.22
C LEU A 5 14.84 -4.85 18.66
N SER A 6 15.62 -3.76 18.77
CA SER A 6 15.22 -2.44 18.22
C SER A 6 15.13 -2.37 16.69
N ASN A 7 15.86 -3.25 15.99
CA ASN A 7 15.84 -3.33 14.53
C ASN A 7 14.67 -4.21 14.07
N GLU A 8 14.43 -5.34 14.76
CA GLU A 8 13.26 -6.18 14.53
C GLU A 8 11.94 -5.43 14.77
N SER A 9 11.82 -4.69 15.88
CA SER A 9 10.62 -3.88 16.15
C SER A 9 10.38 -2.78 15.11
N ARG A 10 11.46 -2.23 14.52
CA ARG A 10 11.35 -1.26 13.42
C ARG A 10 10.89 -1.93 12.12
N ARG A 11 11.44 -3.10 11.80
CA ARG A 11 11.02 -3.90 10.63
C ARG A 11 9.56 -4.32 10.73
N LEU A 12 9.15 -4.85 11.89
CA LEU A 12 7.78 -5.27 12.14
C LEU A 12 6.80 -4.10 12.04
N ARG A 13 7.17 -2.90 12.54
CA ARG A 13 6.36 -1.69 12.34
C ARG A 13 6.12 -1.43 10.87
N THR A 14 7.16 -1.31 10.06
CA THR A 14 7.03 -1.07 8.61
C THR A 14 6.15 -2.11 7.91
N LEU A 15 6.21 -3.38 8.32
CA LEU A 15 5.39 -4.45 7.75
C LEU A 15 3.89 -4.35 8.10
N ILE A 16 3.53 -3.84 9.28
CA ILE A 16 2.12 -3.71 9.72
C ILE A 16 1.51 -2.35 9.40
N THR A 17 2.33 -1.33 9.13
CA THR A 17 1.91 0.05 8.84
C THR A 17 2.00 0.41 7.36
N GLY A 18 2.41 -0.52 6.50
CA GLY A 18 2.53 -0.29 5.07
C GLY A 18 1.16 -0.18 4.43
N HIS A 19 0.97 0.82 3.58
CA HIS A 19 -0.22 0.95 2.72
C HIS A 19 0.21 1.47 1.35
N VAL A 20 -0.67 1.37 0.37
CA VAL A 20 -0.39 1.79 -1.01
C VAL A 20 -1.05 3.14 -1.25
N VAL A 21 -0.27 4.11 -1.71
CA VAL A 21 -0.74 5.46 -2.03
C VAL A 21 -0.63 5.73 -3.54
N PRO A 22 -1.57 6.45 -4.16
CA PRO A 22 -1.54 6.78 -5.58
C PRO A 22 -1.00 8.20 -5.91
N GLU A 23 -0.52 8.38 -7.14
CA GLU A 23 -0.30 9.68 -7.80
C GLU A 23 -1.33 9.84 -8.94
N PRO A 24 -2.55 10.33 -8.64
CA PRO A 24 -3.68 10.24 -9.57
C PRO A 24 -3.46 10.95 -10.90
N GLU A 25 -2.63 12.00 -10.93
CA GLU A 25 -2.31 12.78 -12.15
C GLU A 25 -1.60 11.94 -13.23
N ARG A 26 -1.00 10.81 -12.83
CA ARG A 26 -0.27 9.89 -13.72
C ARG A 26 -1.11 8.67 -14.13
N CYS A 27 -2.30 8.51 -13.53
CA CYS A 27 -3.18 7.37 -13.78
C CYS A 27 -3.87 7.51 -15.15
N ILE A 28 -3.73 6.48 -15.98
CA ILE A 28 -4.40 6.38 -17.30
C ILE A 28 -5.60 5.41 -17.28
N GLN A 29 -6.02 4.98 -16.09
CA GLN A 29 -7.14 4.06 -15.87
C GLN A 29 -7.07 2.71 -16.65
N CYS A 30 -5.87 2.19 -16.94
CA CYS A 30 -5.70 0.95 -17.71
C CYS A 30 -6.22 -0.33 -17.03
N GLY A 31 -6.42 -0.33 -15.71
CA GLY A 31 -7.00 -1.46 -14.97
C GLY A 31 -6.07 -2.63 -14.64
N ILE A 32 -4.81 -2.60 -15.08
CA ILE A 32 -3.82 -3.67 -14.82
C ILE A 32 -3.61 -3.89 -13.31
N CYS A 33 -3.62 -2.82 -12.51
CA CYS A 33 -3.48 -2.93 -11.05
C CYS A 33 -4.64 -3.69 -10.39
N SER A 34 -5.90 -3.43 -10.79
CA SER A 34 -7.06 -4.17 -10.29
C SER A 34 -7.04 -5.62 -10.76
N PHE A 35 -6.65 -5.86 -12.02
CA PHE A 35 -6.56 -7.21 -12.58
C PHE A 35 -5.58 -8.11 -11.82
N ASN A 36 -4.43 -7.56 -11.41
CA ASN A 36 -3.42 -8.31 -10.67
C ASN A 36 -3.64 -8.30 -9.14
N CYS A 37 -4.70 -7.68 -8.64
CA CYS A 37 -4.97 -7.71 -7.21
C CYS A 37 -5.45 -9.13 -6.80
N PRO A 38 -4.70 -9.89 -5.99
CA PRO A 38 -5.02 -11.29 -5.70
C PRO A 38 -6.30 -11.46 -4.88
N ILE A 39 -6.78 -10.39 -4.25
CA ILE A 39 -8.00 -10.36 -3.44
C ILE A 39 -9.11 -9.49 -4.06
N GLY A 40 -8.89 -8.96 -5.27
CA GLY A 40 -9.94 -8.28 -6.04
C GLY A 40 -10.30 -6.85 -5.61
N ILE A 41 -9.41 -6.12 -4.92
CA ILE A 41 -9.59 -4.67 -4.69
C ILE A 41 -9.61 -3.95 -6.04
N ASP A 42 -10.55 -3.02 -6.27
CA ASP A 42 -10.53 -2.16 -7.46
C ASP A 42 -9.49 -1.04 -7.35
N VAL A 43 -8.21 -1.42 -7.36
CA VAL A 43 -7.07 -0.52 -7.21
C VAL A 43 -7.07 0.62 -8.25
N ARG A 44 -7.60 0.38 -9.44
CA ARG A 44 -7.76 1.41 -10.49
C ARG A 44 -8.68 2.54 -10.02
N LEU A 45 -9.74 2.24 -9.28
CA LEU A 45 -10.65 3.26 -8.75
C LEU A 45 -9.92 4.13 -7.73
N HIS A 46 -9.25 3.52 -6.75
CA HIS A 46 -8.39 4.21 -5.77
C HIS A 46 -7.34 5.10 -6.47
N ALA A 47 -6.63 4.55 -7.45
CA ALA A 47 -5.61 5.27 -8.20
C ALA A 47 -6.16 6.46 -9.01
N TRP A 48 -7.42 6.38 -9.46
CA TRP A 48 -8.06 7.48 -10.18
C TRP A 48 -8.61 8.55 -9.25
N LEU A 49 -9.14 8.16 -8.09
CA LEU A 49 -9.68 9.08 -7.09
C LEU A 49 -8.60 9.75 -6.24
N GLY A 50 -7.36 9.24 -6.28
CA GLY A 50 -6.30 9.71 -5.39
C GLY A 50 -6.50 9.21 -3.96
N GLU A 51 -7.20 8.08 -3.79
CA GLU A 51 -7.51 7.49 -2.50
C GLU A 51 -6.50 6.41 -2.16
N ASP A 52 -5.97 6.46 -0.94
CA ASP A 52 -5.07 5.42 -0.44
C ASP A 52 -5.80 4.08 -0.34
N ILE A 53 -5.04 2.99 -0.48
CA ILE A 53 -5.57 1.64 -0.32
C ILE A 53 -5.47 1.26 1.16
N GLU A 54 -6.39 1.82 1.96
CA GLU A 54 -6.55 1.55 3.39
C GLU A 54 -7.49 0.37 3.69
N ASP A 55 -7.79 -0.47 2.67
CA ASP A 55 -8.65 -1.64 2.83
C ASP A 55 -7.99 -2.67 3.77
N PRO A 56 -8.64 -3.10 4.87
CA PRO A 56 -8.07 -4.06 5.81
C PRO A 56 -7.83 -5.46 5.20
N ALA A 57 -8.43 -5.77 4.05
CA ALA A 57 -8.14 -6.98 3.30
C ALA A 57 -6.81 -6.86 2.52
N CYS A 58 -6.32 -5.64 2.25
CA CYS A 58 -5.08 -5.41 1.49
C CYS A 58 -3.90 -6.17 2.11
N LEU A 59 -3.38 -7.15 1.38
CA LEU A 59 -2.28 -8.00 1.85
C LEU A 59 -0.93 -7.29 1.83
N THR A 60 -0.86 -6.03 1.38
CA THR A 60 0.39 -5.28 1.15
C THR A 60 1.39 -6.04 0.25
N CYS A 61 0.88 -6.83 -0.70
CA CYS A 61 1.69 -7.73 -1.53
C CYS A 61 2.55 -7.02 -2.60
N GLY A 62 2.13 -5.84 -3.07
CA GLY A 62 2.88 -5.04 -4.05
C GLY A 62 2.57 -5.31 -5.53
N GLU A 63 1.74 -6.30 -5.87
CA GLU A 63 1.38 -6.63 -7.26
C GLU A 63 0.86 -5.42 -8.07
N CYS A 64 0.05 -4.58 -7.43
CA CYS A 64 -0.49 -3.38 -8.06
C CYS A 64 0.59 -2.32 -8.36
N ILE A 65 1.65 -2.28 -7.56
CA ILE A 65 2.82 -1.40 -7.75
C ILE A 65 3.67 -1.95 -8.89
N GLU A 66 4.02 -3.24 -8.82
CA GLU A 66 4.89 -3.90 -9.78
C GLU A 66 4.33 -3.86 -11.21
N HIS A 67 3.03 -4.08 -11.35
CA HIS A 67 2.39 -4.14 -12.67
C HIS A 67 1.87 -2.79 -13.19
N CYS A 68 1.99 -1.69 -12.44
CA CYS A 68 1.55 -0.39 -12.93
C CYS A 68 2.51 0.16 -14.01
N PRO A 69 2.11 0.24 -15.30
CA PRO A 69 3.03 0.68 -16.36
C PRO A 69 3.42 2.16 -16.27
N ARG A 70 2.69 2.93 -15.46
CA ARG A 70 2.93 4.36 -15.22
C ARG A 70 3.61 4.63 -13.88
N ALA A 71 3.87 3.59 -13.07
CA ALA A 71 4.41 3.69 -11.72
C ALA A 71 3.66 4.74 -10.87
N VAL A 72 2.33 4.61 -10.84
CA VAL A 72 1.39 5.51 -10.13
C VAL A 72 1.30 5.18 -8.65
N LEU A 73 1.58 3.94 -8.27
CA LEU A 73 1.35 3.41 -6.92
C LEU A 73 2.70 3.20 -6.23
N ARG A 74 2.77 3.49 -4.93
CA ARG A 74 3.95 3.23 -4.09
C ARG A 74 3.55 2.83 -2.68
N PHE A 75 4.46 2.23 -1.94
CA PHE A 75 4.28 2.01 -0.51
C PHE A 75 4.61 3.26 0.30
N GLU A 76 3.78 3.55 1.30
CA GLU A 76 4.08 4.47 2.38
C GLU A 76 3.77 3.86 3.75
N VAL A 77 4.41 4.41 4.78
CA VAL A 77 4.24 4.00 6.18
C VAL A 77 3.24 4.94 6.84
N THR A 78 2.22 4.38 7.47
CA THR A 78 1.19 5.15 8.17
C THR A 78 0.74 4.49 9.48
N ASP A 79 0.39 5.30 10.47
CA ASP A 79 -0.03 4.80 11.78
C ASP A 79 -1.50 4.32 11.80
N LEU A 80 -2.17 4.16 10.64
CA LEU A 80 -3.59 3.76 10.54
C LEU A 80 -3.94 2.48 11.31
N PHE A 81 -3.02 1.52 11.34
CA PHE A 81 -3.22 0.21 11.97
C PHE A 81 -2.61 0.09 13.37
N VAL A 82 -1.90 1.12 13.83
CA VAL A 82 -1.40 1.20 15.21
C VAL A 82 -2.43 1.97 16.00
N GLY A 83 -3.32 1.27 16.69
CA GLY A 83 -4.23 1.87 17.67
C GLY A 83 -3.45 2.65 18.74
N ALA A 84 -3.19 3.94 18.49
CA ALA A 84 -2.63 4.91 19.41
C ALA A 84 -2.81 6.34 18.86
N LYS A 85 -4.06 6.78 18.70
CA LYS A 85 -4.39 8.18 18.95
C LYS A 85 -5.05 8.26 20.33
N GLY A 86 -4.26 8.65 21.32
CA GLY A 86 -4.70 9.48 22.44
C GLY A 86 -4.30 10.92 22.13
#